data_AF-A0A4U8YSQ7-F1
#
_entry.id   AF-A0A4U8YSQ7-F1
#
_cell.length_a   1.000
_cell.length_b   1.000
_cell.length_c   1.000
_cell.angle_alpha   90.00
_cell.angle_beta   90.00
_cell.angle_gamma   90.00
#
_symmetry.space_group_name_H-M   'P 1'
#
loop_
_entity.id
_entity.type
_entity.pdbx_description
1 polymer ?
#
loop_
_entity_poly.entity_id
_entity_poly.type
_entity_poly.pdbx_seq_one_letter_code
_entity_poly.pdbx_strand_id
1 'polypeptide(L)'
;MADASRHKNHDEIAKRLRRAGGHLAKVVAMIEGEAPCVEVARQLQAVYRAVGNAKQALVRDHIDHCLDDHALKERSAGDIKAELAEISKYL
;
A
#
# COMPACT_ATOMS: atom_id res chain seq x y z
N MET A 1 17.97 -0.69 -13.75
CA MET A 1 17.41 -2.06 -13.76
C MET A 1 16.66 -2.20 -12.45
N ALA A 2 15.32 -2.11 -12.48
CA ALA A 2 14.51 -2.18 -11.26
C ALA A 2 14.47 -3.63 -10.82
N ASP A 3 15.07 -3.91 -9.66
CA ASP A 3 15.06 -5.24 -9.05
C ASP A 3 13.61 -5.64 -8.79
N ALA A 4 13.10 -6.54 -9.63
CA ALA A 4 11.75 -7.05 -9.61
C ALA A 4 11.71 -8.31 -8.72
N SER A 5 12.26 -8.23 -7.50
CA SER A 5 11.95 -9.21 -6.47
C SER A 5 10.46 -9.08 -6.19
N ARG A 6 9.68 -10.02 -6.74
CA ARG A 6 8.24 -10.09 -6.57
C ARG A 6 8.00 -10.52 -5.12
N HIS A 7 7.96 -9.57 -4.19
CA HIS A 7 7.78 -9.85 -2.77
C HIS A 7 6.50 -10.68 -2.58
N LYS A 8 6.56 -11.73 -1.75
CA LYS A 8 5.46 -12.68 -1.52
C LYS A 8 4.14 -11.99 -1.12
N ASN A 9 4.19 -10.80 -0.52
CA ASN A 9 3.02 -10.07 -0.07
C ASN A 9 2.48 -9.05 -1.08
N HIS A 10 3.17 -8.80 -2.20
CA HIS A 10 2.66 -7.90 -3.25
C HIS A 10 1.30 -8.36 -3.80
N ASP A 11 1.09 -9.67 -3.95
CA ASP A 11 -0.18 -10.22 -4.41
C ASP A 11 -1.32 -9.97 -3.41
N GLU A 12 -1.04 -10.06 -2.10
CA GLU A 12 -2.02 -9.76 -1.04
C GLU A 12 -2.32 -8.25 -0.95
N ILE A 13 -1.30 -7.41 -1.07
CA ILE A 13 -1.47 -5.94 -1.12
C ILE A 13 -2.31 -5.56 -2.35
N ALA A 14 -2.02 -6.15 -3.52
CA ALA A 14 -2.80 -5.94 -4.72
C ALA A 14 -4.25 -6.41 -4.57
N LYS A 15 -4.51 -7.53 -3.88
CA LYS A 15 -5.89 -7.96 -3.54
C LYS A 15 -6.60 -6.95 -2.64
N ARG A 16 -5.92 -6.40 -1.62
CA ARG A 16 -6.49 -5.36 -0.74
C ARG A 16 -6.84 -4.09 -1.51
N LEU A 17 -5.95 -3.63 -2.39
CA LEU A 17 -6.18 -2.46 -3.24
C LEU A 17 -7.33 -2.69 -4.23
N ARG A 18 -7.44 -3.88 -4.83
CA ARG A 18 -8.58 -4.22 -5.70
C ARG A 18 -9.92 -4.14 -4.95
N ARG A 19 -9.98 -4.62 -3.71
CA ARG A 19 -11.19 -4.49 -2.87
C ARG A 19 -11.52 -3.02 -2.57
N ALA A 20 -10.51 -2.22 -2.22
CA ALA A 20 -10.68 -0.78 -2.02
C ALA A 20 -11.15 -0.06 -3.29
N GLY A 21 -10.67 -0.47 -4.48
CA GLY A 21 -11.14 0.02 -5.77
C GLY A 21 -12.62 -0.29 -6.03
N GLY A 22 -13.08 -1.49 -5.70
CA GLY A 22 -14.51 -1.83 -5.76
C GLY A 22 -15.37 -1.00 -4.81
N HIS A 23 -14.87 -0.73 -3.60
CA HIS A 23 -15.56 0.18 -2.66
C HIS A 23 -15.61 1.61 -3.19
N LEU A 24 -14.51 2.10 -3.79
CA LEU A 24 -14.48 3.43 -4.40
C LEU A 24 -15.49 3.56 -5.54
N ALA A 25 -15.60 2.55 -6.41
CA ALA A 25 -16.61 2.54 -7.47
C ALA A 25 -18.04 2.65 -6.91
N LYS A 26 -18.32 2.00 -5.77
CA LYS A 26 -19.60 2.17 -5.07
C LYS A 26 -19.80 3.57 -4.53
N VAL A 27 -18.77 4.21 -3.98
CA VAL A 27 -18.84 5.61 -3.51
C VAL A 27 -19.14 6.57 -4.67
N VAL A 28 -18.52 6.35 -5.84
CA VAL A 28 -18.83 7.13 -7.06
C VAL A 28 -20.31 6.98 -7.42
N ALA A 29 -20.83 5.76 -7.48
CA ALA A 29 -22.24 5.51 -7.76
C ALA A 29 -23.18 6.13 -6.71
N MET A 30 -22.77 6.19 -5.42
CA MET A 30 -23.53 6.88 -4.38
C MET A 30 -23.61 8.39 -4.63
N ILE A 31 -22.53 9.01 -5.10
CA ILE A 31 -22.51 10.44 -5.43
C ILE A 31 -23.39 10.71 -6.65
N GLU A 32 -23.26 9.91 -7.71
CA GLU A 32 -24.07 10.01 -8.93
C GLU A 32 -25.56 9.77 -8.66
N GLY A 33 -25.88 8.90 -7.71
CA GLY A 33 -27.24 8.62 -7.25
C GLY A 33 -27.76 9.55 -6.15
N GLU A 34 -27.09 10.67 -5.88
CA GLU A 34 -27.50 11.69 -4.90
C GLU A 34 -27.73 11.13 -3.47
N ALA A 35 -26.94 10.13 -3.07
CA ALA A 35 -27.02 9.55 -1.73
C ALA A 35 -26.67 10.59 -0.63
N PRO A 36 -27.15 10.39 0.61
CA PRO A 36 -26.90 11.33 1.70
C PRO A 36 -25.40 11.59 1.93
N CYS A 37 -25.01 12.87 2.03
CA CYS A 37 -23.61 13.29 2.18
C CYS A 37 -22.89 12.60 3.34
N VAL A 38 -23.60 12.35 4.45
CA VAL A 38 -23.03 11.68 5.63
C VAL A 38 -22.69 10.22 5.32
N GLU A 39 -23.50 9.52 4.52
CA GLU A 39 -23.24 8.14 4.13
C GLU A 39 -22.08 8.05 3.14
N VAL A 40 -22.04 8.95 2.16
CA VAL A 40 -20.91 9.09 1.22
C VAL A 40 -19.61 9.31 1.98
N ALA A 41 -19.59 10.27 2.92
CA ALA A 41 -18.40 10.58 3.72
C ALA A 41 -17.93 9.36 4.55
N ARG A 42 -18.85 8.60 5.13
CA ARG A 42 -18.51 7.36 5.88
C ARG A 42 -17.88 6.31 4.98
N GLN A 43 -18.46 6.08 3.79
CA GLN A 43 -17.93 5.09 2.85
C GLN A 43 -16.56 5.54 2.30
N LEU A 44 -16.41 6.81 1.97
CA LEU A 44 -15.13 7.37 1.52
C LEU A 44 -14.04 7.23 2.59
N GLN A 45 -14.37 7.47 3.87
CA GLN A 45 -13.45 7.26 4.98
C GLN A 45 -13.02 5.80 5.10
N ALA A 46 -13.91 4.84 4.83
CA ALA A 46 -13.58 3.42 4.82
C ALA A 46 -12.61 3.07 3.67
N VAL A 47 -12.82 3.64 2.48
CA VAL A 47 -11.89 3.51 1.35
C VAL A 47 -10.52 4.08 1.70
N TYR A 48 -10.47 5.29 2.25
CA TYR A 48 -9.23 5.94 2.66
C TYR A 48 -8.44 5.07 3.65
N ARG A 49 -9.10 4.53 4.68
CA ARG A 49 -8.48 3.62 5.65
C ARG A 49 -7.96 2.34 5.00
N ALA A 50 -8.72 1.76 4.06
CA ALA A 50 -8.30 0.55 3.36
C ALA A 50 -7.03 0.78 2.53
N VAL A 51 -6.95 1.91 1.81
CA VAL A 51 -5.77 2.29 1.03
C VAL A 51 -4.59 2.63 1.95
N GLY A 52 -4.80 3.39 3.02
CA GLY A 52 -3.78 3.70 4.02
C GLY A 52 -3.16 2.45 4.65
N ASN A 53 -4.00 1.47 5.02
CA ASN A 53 -3.54 0.20 5.56
C ASN A 53 -2.76 -0.63 4.53
N ALA A 54 -3.16 -0.59 3.25
CA ALA A 54 -2.43 -1.26 2.18
C ALA A 54 -1.05 -0.62 1.95
N LYS A 55 -0.97 0.72 1.97
CA LYS A 55 0.30 1.48 1.94
C LYS A 55 1.21 1.08 3.09
N GLN A 56 0.71 1.08 4.32
CA GLN A 56 1.51 0.69 5.49
C GLN A 56 2.00 -0.75 5.41
N ALA A 57 1.18 -1.67 4.92
CA ALA A 57 1.58 -3.06 4.71
C ALA A 57 2.71 -3.16 3.67
N LEU A 58 2.64 -2.41 2.57
CA LEU A 58 3.69 -2.37 1.54
C LEU A 58 5.02 -1.86 2.11
N VAL A 59 4.99 -0.74 2.84
CA VAL A 59 6.21 -0.15 3.42
C VAL A 59 6.86 -1.12 4.41
N ARG A 60 6.06 -1.75 5.29
CA ARG A 60 6.57 -2.74 6.26
C ARG A 60 7.16 -3.96 5.57
N ASP A 61 6.46 -4.51 4.58
CA ASP A 61 6.92 -5.68 3.82
C ASP A 61 8.27 -5.43 3.14
N HIS A 62 8.44 -4.24 2.56
CA HIS A 62 9.71 -3.85 1.96
C HIS A 62 10.83 -3.66 3.00
N ILE A 63 10.53 -3.05 4.16
CA ILE A 63 11.51 -2.93 5.24
C ILE A 63 11.97 -4.31 5.70
N ASP A 64 11.04 -5.24 5.93
CA ASP A 64 11.33 -6.61 6.36
C ASP A 64 12.20 -7.35 5.32
N HIS A 65 11.91 -7.19 4.02
CA HIS A 65 12.72 -7.78 2.95
C HIS A 65 14.12 -7.16 2.83
N CYS A 66 14.24 -5.84 2.95
CA CYS A 66 15.52 -5.14 2.89
C CYS A 66 16.45 -5.47 4.07
N LEU A 67 15.89 -5.95 5.18
CA LEU A 67 16.63 -6.40 6.36
C LEU A 67 16.88 -7.92 6.37
N ASP A 68 16.39 -8.67 5.39
CA ASP A 68 16.61 -10.11 5.26
C ASP A 68 18.10 -10.40 4.97
N ASP A 69 18.64 -11.45 5.61
CA ASP A 69 20.07 -11.84 5.55
C ASP A 69 20.58 -12.09 4.13
N HIS A 70 19.68 -12.42 3.20
CA HIS A 70 20.01 -12.55 1.78
C HIS A 70 20.23 -11.18 1.11
N ALA A 71 19.38 -10.19 1.39
CA ALA A 71 19.51 -8.85 0.84
C ALA A 71 20.77 -8.13 1.35
N LEU A 72 21.15 -8.38 2.61
CA LEU A 72 22.37 -7.83 3.23
C LEU A 72 23.67 -8.36 2.61
N LYS A 73 23.64 -9.52 1.93
CA LYS A 73 24.81 -10.11 1.26
C LYS A 73 25.00 -9.63 -0.17
N GLU A 74 23.92 -9.20 -0.82
CA GLU A 74 23.93 -8.79 -2.24
C GLU A 74 24.03 -7.27 -2.42
N ARG A 75 23.77 -6.49 -1.37
CA ARG A 75 23.67 -5.03 -1.45
C ARG A 75 24.56 -4.34 -0.41
N SER A 76 25.05 -3.14 -0.72
CA SER A 76 25.83 -2.37 0.23
C SER A 76 24.94 -1.79 1.33
N ALA A 77 25.48 -1.66 2.55
CA ALA A 77 24.75 -1.06 3.67
C ALA A 77 24.31 0.40 3.41
N GLY A 78 25.03 1.12 2.53
CA GLY A 78 24.67 2.48 2.12
C GLY A 78 23.41 2.52 1.26
N ASP A 79 23.28 1.58 0.31
CA ASP A 79 22.12 1.51 -0.59
C ASP A 79 20.85 1.13 0.17
N ILE A 80 20.95 0.15 1.08
CA ILE A 80 19.83 -0.28 1.93
C ILE A 80 19.37 0.88 2.81
N LYS A 81 20.30 1.62 3.42
CA LYS A 81 19.97 2.78 4.25
C LYS A 81 19.26 3.88 3.44
N ALA A 82 19.70 4.13 2.21
CA ALA A 82 19.08 5.14 1.34
C ALA A 82 17.65 4.75 0.94
N GLU A 83 17.41 3.49 0.57
CA GLU A 83 16.06 3.00 0.25
C GLU A 83 15.13 2.98 1.46
N LEU A 84 15.60 2.52 2.62
CA LEU A 84 14.83 2.56 3.86
C LEU A 84 14.45 4.01 4.22
N ALA A 85 15.39 4.95 4.06
CA ALA A 85 15.11 6.37 4.29
C ALA A 85 14.05 6.92 3.32
N GLU A 86 14.07 6.53 2.04
CA GLU A 86 13.03 6.93 1.08
C GLU A 86 11.67 6.34 1.41
N ILE A 87 11.58 5.02 1.59
CA ILE A 87 10.29 4.37 1.76
C ILE A 87 9.65 4.68 3.12
N SER A 88 10.45 4.95 4.15
CA SER A 88 9.95 5.31 5.48
C SER A 88 9.19 6.64 5.50
N LYS A 89 9.43 7.54 4.52
CA LYS A 89 8.64 8.78 4.34
C LYS A 89 7.16 8.51 4.09
N TYR A 90 6.82 7.31 3.65
CA TYR A 90 5.46 6.90 3.32
C TYR A 90 4.78 6.09 4.42
N LEU A 91 5.32 6.03 5.64
CA LEU A 91 4.60 5.60 6.84
C LEU A 91 3.63 6.70 7.27
#